data_AF-A0A2V9RIG2-F1
#
_entry.id   AF-A0A2V9RIG2-F1
#
_cell.length_a   1.000
_cell.length_b   1.000
_cell.length_c   1.000
_cell.angle_alpha   90.00
_cell.angle_beta   90.00
_cell.angle_gamma   90.00
#
_symmetry.space_group_name_H-M   'P 1'
#
loop_
_entity.id
_entity.type
_entity.pdbx_description
1 polymer ?
#
loop_
_entity_poly.entity_id
_entity_poly.type
_entity_poly.pdbx_seq_one_letter_code
_entity_poly.pdbx_strand_id
1 'polypeptide(L)'
;LAKTIGNFMFVSVLEAVMTPLFIVFYSLRALGPGWQLIPVATLGTWALVVNGTFFAAMSIRTRSREIMLPLLLFPISIPALLAMVEATTSILTGENPAKFWIVLLAVYDVVFTTVCLLLFETILNAE
;
A
#
# COMPACT_ATOMS: atom_id res chain seq x y z
N LEU A 1 -1.24 -14.64 -6.67
CA LEU A 1 -2.27 -14.45 -5.63
C LEU A 1 -1.88 -14.98 -4.24
N ALA A 2 -1.58 -16.29 -4.07
CA ALA A 2 -1.29 -16.85 -2.74
C ALA A 2 -0.13 -16.15 -1.99
N LYS A 3 0.96 -15.82 -2.68
CA LYS A 3 2.10 -15.08 -2.12
C LYS A 3 1.72 -13.65 -1.68
N THR A 4 0.86 -12.98 -2.44
CA THR A 4 0.31 -11.64 -2.14
C THR A 4 -0.56 -11.67 -0.89
N ILE A 5 -1.48 -12.64 -0.79
CA ILE A 5 -2.36 -12.79 0.37
C ILE A 5 -1.57 -13.14 1.64
N GLY A 6 -0.59 -14.05 1.53
CA GLY A 6 0.28 -14.41 2.64
C GLY A 6 1.11 -13.23 3.16
N ASN A 7 1.67 -12.43 2.24
CA ASN A 7 2.44 -11.25 2.61
C ASN A 7 1.54 -10.15 3.21
N PHE A 8 0.34 -9.97 2.66
CA PHE A 8 -0.66 -9.05 3.19
C PHE A 8 -1.02 -9.39 4.64
N MET A 9 -1.38 -10.64 4.92
CA MET A 9 -1.68 -11.09 6.28
C MET A 9 -0.50 -10.86 7.25
N PHE A 10 0.73 -11.16 6.82
CA PHE A 10 1.91 -10.95 7.64
C PHE A 10 2.12 -9.47 7.97
N VAL A 11 2.02 -8.59 6.97
CA VAL A 11 2.18 -7.14 7.16
C VAL A 11 1.04 -6.57 8.01
N SER A 12 -0.20 -7.01 7.81
CA SER A 12 -1.34 -6.57 8.63
C SER A 12 -1.20 -6.98 10.11
N VAL A 13 -0.66 -8.15 10.41
CA VAL A 13 -0.39 -8.56 11.80
C VAL A 13 0.69 -7.66 12.41
N LEU A 14 1.76 -7.40 11.67
CA LEU A 14 2.81 -6.48 12.13
C LEU A 14 2.25 -5.08 12.38
N GLU A 15 1.44 -4.58 11.45
CA GLU A 15 0.78 -3.27 11.55
C GLU A 15 -0.12 -3.21 12.79
N ALA A 16 -0.96 -4.23 13.03
CA ALA A 16 -1.82 -4.31 14.20
C ALA A 16 -1.05 -4.30 15.54
N VAL A 17 0.19 -4.79 15.58
CA VAL A 17 1.07 -4.72 16.76
C VAL A 17 1.75 -3.35 16.86
N MET A 18 2.17 -2.78 15.73
CA MET A 18 2.87 -1.48 15.70
C MET A 18 1.93 -0.31 16.00
N THR A 19 0.67 -0.33 15.54
CA THR A 19 -0.30 0.75 15.76
C THR A 19 -0.50 1.09 17.25
N PRO A 20 -0.80 0.15 18.17
CA PRO A 20 -0.94 0.46 19.59
C PRO A 20 0.38 0.93 20.22
N LEU A 21 1.51 0.38 19.76
CA LEU A 21 2.85 0.83 20.14
C LEU A 21 3.05 2.31 19.80
N PHE A 22 2.72 2.73 18.57
CA PHE A 22 2.79 4.12 18.15
C PHE A 22 1.85 5.03 18.97
N ILE A 23 0.62 4.59 19.25
CA ILE A 23 -0.33 5.37 20.06
C ILE A 23 0.23 5.65 21.46
N VAL A 24 0.81 4.63 22.11
CA VAL A 24 1.37 4.75 23.46
C VAL A 24 2.65 5.59 23.46
N PHE A 25 3.59 5.30 22.57
CA PHE A 25 4.91 5.98 22.56
C PHE A 25 4.83 7.44 22.10
N TYR A 26 3.99 7.75 21.12
CA TYR A 26 3.86 9.11 20.57
C TYR A 26 2.70 9.90 21.21
N SER A 27 1.99 9.32 22.19
CA SER A 27 0.81 9.93 22.82
C SER A 27 -0.19 10.47 21.79
N LEU A 28 -0.38 9.71 20.71
CA LEU A 28 -1.23 10.12 19.58
C LEU A 28 -2.68 10.15 20.04
N ARG A 29 -3.29 11.34 20.00
CA ARG A 29 -4.73 11.53 20.14
C ARG A 29 -5.30 11.80 18.76
N ALA A 30 -6.13 10.89 18.26
CA ALA A 30 -6.92 11.15 17.07
C ALA A 30 -7.96 12.23 17.42
N LEU A 31 -7.75 13.44 16.91
CA LEU A 31 -8.72 14.54 17.01
C LEU A 31 -9.90 14.31 16.05
N GLY A 32 -9.68 13.58 14.96
CA GLY A 32 -10.70 13.11 14.03
C GLY A 32 -11.24 11.70 14.32
N PRO A 33 -12.03 11.12 13.39
CA PRO A 33 -12.63 9.80 13.56
C PRO A 33 -11.58 8.68 13.46
N GLY A 34 -11.01 8.27 14.59
CA GLY A 34 -9.93 7.26 14.63
C GLY A 34 -10.25 5.92 13.96
N TRP A 35 -11.52 5.56 13.80
CA TRP A 35 -11.95 4.37 13.06
C TRP A 35 -11.55 4.40 11.58
N GLN A 36 -11.32 5.58 11.00
CA GLN A 36 -10.87 5.76 9.61
C GLN A 36 -9.41 5.34 9.40
N LEU A 37 -8.63 5.12 10.47
CA LEU A 37 -7.27 4.58 10.35
C LEU A 37 -7.27 3.13 9.85
N ILE A 38 -8.31 2.35 10.16
CA ILE A 38 -8.43 0.95 9.74
C ILE A 38 -8.47 0.82 8.20
N PRO A 39 -9.36 1.51 7.47
CA PRO A 39 -9.37 1.43 6.00
C PRO A 39 -8.09 2.00 5.39
N VAL A 40 -7.50 3.06 5.96
CA VAL A 40 -6.23 3.63 5.47
C VAL A 40 -5.09 2.61 5.58
N ALA A 41 -4.95 1.97 6.75
CA ALA A 41 -3.99 0.89 6.99
C ALA A 41 -4.17 -0.28 6.01
N THR A 42 -5.42 -0.74 5.87
CA THR A 42 -5.75 -1.89 5.03
C THR A 42 -5.44 -1.61 3.55
N LEU A 43 -5.91 -0.49 3.01
CA LEU A 43 -5.68 -0.08 1.62
C LEU A 43 -4.19 0.21 1.39
N GLY A 44 -3.56 0.90 2.33
CA GLY A 44 -2.14 1.21 2.29
C GLY A 44 -1.24 -0.02 2.20
N THR A 45 -1.51 -0.99 3.06
CA THR A 45 -0.82 -2.28 3.06
C THR A 45 -1.09 -3.06 1.77
N TRP A 46 -2.32 -3.00 1.23
CA TRP A 46 -2.65 -3.61 -0.06
C TRP A 46 -1.83 -3.03 -1.21
N ALA A 47 -1.76 -1.70 -1.33
CA ALA A 47 -0.98 -1.00 -2.35
C ALA A 47 0.48 -1.49 -2.39
N LEU A 48 1.13 -1.53 -1.22
CA LEU A 48 2.54 -1.93 -1.10
C LEU A 48 2.73 -3.42 -1.42
N VAL A 49 1.81 -4.27 -0.98
CA VAL A 49 1.92 -5.72 -1.19
C VAL A 49 1.67 -6.09 -2.65
N VAL A 50 0.69 -5.49 -3.32
CA VAL A 50 0.45 -5.70 -4.75
C VAL A 50 1.65 -5.22 -5.58
N ASN A 51 2.11 -3.99 -5.36
CA ASN A 51 3.28 -3.44 -6.03
C ASN A 51 4.50 -4.36 -5.82
N GLY A 52 4.83 -4.67 -4.56
CA GLY A 52 5.99 -5.47 -4.20
C GLY A 52 5.94 -6.88 -4.80
N THR A 53 4.77 -7.53 -4.82
CA THR A 53 4.64 -8.87 -5.39
C THR A 53 4.72 -8.90 -6.91
N PHE A 54 4.12 -7.92 -7.60
CA PHE A 54 4.20 -7.82 -9.07
C PHE A 54 5.64 -7.60 -9.54
N PHE A 55 6.35 -6.64 -8.95
CA PHE A 55 7.74 -6.37 -9.30
C PHE A 55 8.69 -7.50 -8.89
N ALA A 56 8.44 -8.18 -7.77
CA ALA A 56 9.19 -9.39 -7.41
C ALA A 56 8.98 -10.55 -8.40
N ALA A 57 7.81 -10.66 -9.04
CA ALA A 57 7.58 -11.66 -10.08
C ALA A 57 8.28 -11.29 -11.39
N MET A 58 8.24 -10.03 -11.81
CA MET A 58 8.97 -9.56 -12.99
C MET A 58 10.49 -9.74 -12.87
N SER A 59 11.04 -9.51 -11.67
CA SER A 59 12.49 -9.62 -11.42
C SER A 59 13.04 -11.04 -11.55
N ILE A 60 12.19 -12.06 -11.61
CA ILE A 60 12.60 -13.44 -11.89
C ILE A 60 13.00 -13.61 -13.36
N ARG A 61 12.45 -12.80 -14.29
CA ARG A 61 12.67 -12.94 -15.74
C ARG A 61 13.67 -11.95 -16.35
N THR A 62 14.06 -10.86 -15.68
CA THR A 62 14.98 -9.84 -16.23
C THR A 62 16.39 -9.87 -15.62
N ARG A 63 17.42 -9.81 -16.48
CA ARG A 63 18.86 -9.86 -16.13
C ARG A 63 19.37 -8.61 -15.38
N SER A 64 18.69 -7.46 -15.46
CA SER A 64 19.05 -6.19 -14.78
C SER A 64 18.30 -5.98 -13.45
N ARG A 65 18.33 -7.02 -12.61
CA ARG A 65 17.54 -7.21 -11.37
C ARG A 65 17.56 -6.07 -10.36
N GLU A 66 18.69 -5.40 -10.19
CA GLU A 66 18.93 -4.53 -9.03
C GLU A 66 18.55 -3.07 -9.26
N ILE A 67 18.47 -2.64 -10.51
CA ILE A 67 18.25 -1.24 -10.89
C ILE A 67 16.78 -0.98 -11.22
N MET A 68 16.11 -1.97 -11.83
CA MET A 68 14.72 -1.84 -12.30
C MET A 68 13.71 -1.85 -11.16
N LEU A 69 13.98 -2.59 -10.08
CA LEU A 69 13.09 -2.69 -8.91
C LEU A 69 12.98 -1.33 -8.20
N PRO A 70 14.07 -0.68 -7.73
CA PRO A 70 13.98 0.59 -7.02
C PRO A 70 13.53 1.75 -7.91
N LEU A 71 14.00 1.82 -9.17
CA LEU A 71 13.67 2.93 -10.07
C LEU A 71 12.21 2.97 -10.52
N LEU A 72 11.53 1.81 -10.62
CA LEU A 72 10.12 1.77 -10.99
C LEU A 72 9.20 1.68 -9.76
N LEU A 73 9.50 0.84 -8.77
CA LEU A 73 8.64 0.71 -7.59
C LEU A 73 8.52 2.01 -6.82
N PHE A 74 9.62 2.74 -6.67
CA PHE A 74 9.64 3.93 -5.86
C PHE A 74 8.68 4.99 -6.42
N PRO A 75 8.85 5.51 -7.67
CA PRO A 75 7.92 6.51 -8.21
C PRO A 75 6.48 6.03 -8.31
N ILE A 76 6.25 4.74 -8.55
CA ILE A 76 4.90 4.16 -8.60
C ILE A 76 4.23 4.12 -7.22
N SER A 77 5.00 3.88 -6.16
CA SER A 77 4.46 3.79 -4.80
C SER A 77 4.29 5.16 -4.15
N ILE A 78 4.93 6.22 -4.65
CA ILE A 78 4.85 7.58 -4.11
C ILE A 78 3.39 8.07 -3.99
N PRO A 79 2.51 7.97 -5.01
CA PRO A 79 1.12 8.40 -4.89
C PRO A 79 0.38 7.70 -3.74
N ALA A 80 0.57 6.39 -3.58
CA ALA A 80 -0.05 5.63 -2.49
C ALA A 80 0.53 6.04 -1.12
N LEU A 81 1.85 6.23 -1.03
CA LEU A 81 2.52 6.70 0.17
C LEU A 81 2.02 8.09 0.60
N LEU A 82 1.90 9.02 -0.35
CA LEU A 82 1.37 10.35 -0.09
C LEU A 82 -0.09 10.28 0.39
N ALA A 83 -0.93 9.49 -0.28
CA ALA A 83 -2.32 9.31 0.12
C ALA A 83 -2.46 8.73 1.54
N MET A 84 -1.61 7.77 1.91
CA MET A 84 -1.58 7.21 3.27
C MET A 84 -1.17 8.25 4.31
N VAL A 85 -0.08 8.99 4.07
CA VAL A 85 0.43 9.99 5.01
C VAL A 85 -0.57 11.12 5.20
N GLU A 86 -1.16 11.62 4.12
CA GLU A 86 -2.14 12.70 4.16
C GLU A 86 -3.46 12.26 4.79
N ALA A 87 -3.94 11.04 4.52
CA ALA A 87 -5.11 10.48 5.18
C ALA A 87 -4.88 10.33 6.69
N THR A 88 -3.74 9.76 7.08
CA THR A 88 -3.38 9.55 8.49
C THR A 88 -3.24 10.88 9.22
N THR A 89 -2.55 11.85 8.61
CA THR A 89 -2.41 13.21 9.16
C THR A 89 -3.77 13.86 9.34
N SER A 90 -4.63 13.82 8.32
CA SER A 90 -5.98 14.39 8.38
C SER A 90 -6.84 13.76 9.48
N ILE A 91 -6.72 12.46 9.73
CA ILE A 91 -7.45 11.76 10.80
C ILE A 91 -6.90 12.14 12.19
N LEU A 92 -5.57 12.26 12.31
CA LEU A 92 -4.93 12.60 13.57
C LEU A 92 -5.15 14.06 13.96
N THR A 93 -5.02 15.00 13.02
CA THR A 93 -5.23 16.44 13.27
C THR A 93 -6.71 16.82 13.32
N GLY A 94 -7.57 16.09 12.61
CA GLY A 94 -9.00 16.37 12.51
C GLY A 94 -9.35 17.63 11.70
N GLU A 95 -8.35 18.26 11.06
CA GLU A 95 -8.51 19.56 10.39
C GLU A 95 -9.21 19.44 9.03
N ASN A 96 -9.00 18.32 8.31
CA ASN A 96 -9.56 18.09 6.98
C ASN A 96 -10.23 16.71 6.87
N PRO A 97 -11.28 16.57 6.03
CA PRO A 97 -11.90 15.28 5.80
C PRO A 97 -10.96 14.34 5.03
N ALA A 98 -10.48 13.28 5.71
CA ALA A 98 -9.63 12.24 5.14
C ALA A 98 -10.29 11.43 3.99
N LYS A 99 -11.59 11.62 3.76
CA LYS A 99 -12.35 10.92 2.72
C LYS A 99 -11.73 11.05 1.33
N PHE A 100 -11.22 12.23 0.98
CA PHE A 100 -10.59 12.44 -0.32
C PHE A 100 -9.38 11.52 -0.52
N TRP A 101 -8.48 11.48 0.47
CA TRP A 101 -7.28 10.67 0.42
C TRP A 101 -7.57 9.17 0.48
N ILE A 102 -8.56 8.75 1.25
CA ILE A 102 -9.03 7.35 1.29
C ILE A 102 -9.57 6.93 -0.09
N VAL A 103 -10.37 7.78 -0.75
CA VAL A 103 -10.88 7.50 -2.09
C VAL A 103 -9.75 7.44 -3.10
N LEU A 104 -8.78 8.36 -3.03
CA LEU A 104 -7.60 8.35 -3.90
C LEU A 104 -6.80 7.05 -3.75
N LEU A 105 -6.59 6.60 -2.51
CA LEU A 105 -5.89 5.35 -2.20
C LEU A 105 -6.67 4.12 -2.75
N ALA A 106 -8.00 4.10 -2.56
CA ALA A 106 -8.83 3.03 -3.09
C ALA A 106 -8.85 2.99 -4.63
N VAL A 107 -8.89 4.15 -5.29
CA VAL A 107 -8.80 4.24 -6.76
C VAL A 107 -7.43 3.75 -7.23
N TYR A 108 -6.36 4.17 -6.56
CA TYR A 108 -5.01 3.68 -6.84
C TYR A 108 -4.95 2.15 -6.76
N ASP A 109 -5.46 1.55 -5.70
CA ASP A 109 -5.47 0.10 -5.50
C ASP A 109 -6.21 -0.65 -6.60
N VAL A 110 -7.41 -0.18 -6.98
CA VAL A 110 -8.20 -0.81 -8.03
C VAL A 110 -7.48 -0.75 -9.37
N VAL A 111 -6.98 0.44 -9.74
CA VAL A 111 -6.30 0.64 -11.03
C VAL A 111 -5.05 -0.22 -11.08
N PHE A 112 -4.21 -0.16 -10.05
CA PHE A 112 -2.92 -0.84 -10.06
C PHE A 112 -3.07 -2.35 -9.97
N THR A 113 -4.00 -2.85 -9.13
CA THR A 113 -4.30 -4.29 -9.07
C THR A 113 -4.80 -4.80 -10.42
N THR A 114 -5.68 -4.06 -11.10
CA THR A 114 -6.18 -4.43 -12.43
C THR A 114 -5.05 -4.47 -13.46
N VAL A 115 -4.21 -3.44 -13.51
CA VAL A 115 -3.05 -3.37 -14.41
C VAL A 115 -2.08 -4.52 -14.13
N CYS A 116 -1.78 -4.81 -12.87
CA CYS A 116 -0.92 -5.93 -12.49
C CYS A 116 -1.48 -7.28 -12.94
N LEU A 117 -2.79 -7.51 -12.80
CA LEU A 117 -3.43 -8.75 -13.24
C LEU A 117 -3.36 -8.91 -14.77
N LEU A 118 -3.70 -7.86 -15.52
CA LEU A 118 -3.65 -7.87 -16.99
C LEU A 118 -2.23 -8.07 -17.51
N LEU A 119 -1.26 -7.36 -16.95
CA LEU A 119 0.15 -7.52 -17.34
C LEU A 119 0.71 -8.88 -16.94
N PHE A 120 0.24 -9.48 -15.84
CA PHE A 120 0.67 -10.81 -15.44
C PHE A 120 0.29 -11.86 -16.49
N GLU A 121 -0.92 -11.79 -17.05
CA GLU A 121 -1.35 -12.66 -18.14
C GLU A 121 -0.51 -12.44 -19.41
N THR A 122 -0.25 -11.19 -19.81
CA THR A 122 0.60 -10.91 -20.98
C THR A 122 2.03 -11.42 -20.79
N ILE A 123 2.58 -11.32 -19.58
CA ILE A 123 3.93 -11.83 -19.26
C ILE A 123 3.92 -13.37 -19.25
N LEU A 124 2.84 -14.01 -18.81
CA LEU A 124 2.72 -15.47 -18.78
C LEU A 124 2.51 -16.06 -20.18
N ASN A 125 1.68 -15.41 -21.01
CA ASN A 125 1.25 -15.88 -22.33
C ASN A 125 2.17 -15.46 -23.49
N ALA A 126 3.26 -14.74 -23.23
CA ALA A 126 4.28 -14.41 -24.25
C ALA A 126 5.22 -15.61 -24.58
N GLU A 127 4.72 -16.84 -24.46
CA GLU A 127 5.33 -18.09 -24.93
C GLU A 127 4.76 -18.47 -26.30
#